data_AF-A0A525I4T4-F1
#
_entry.id   AF-A0A525I4T4-F1
#
_cell.length_a   1.000
_cell.length_b   1.000
_cell.length_c   1.000
_cell.angle_alpha   90.00
_cell.angle_beta   90.00
_cell.angle_gamma   90.00
#
_symmetry.space_group_name_H-M   'P 1'
#
loop_
_entity.id
_entity.type
_entity.pdbx_description
1 polymer ?
#
loop_
_entity_poly.entity_id
_entity_poly.type
_entity_poly.pdbx_seq_one_letter_code
_entity_poly.pdbx_strand_id
1 'polypeptide(L)' 'TILPQFVGLTFGVYNGHKHVPVAVSEEMIGHKFGEFAPTRTFHGHSADKKAKRA' A
#
# COMPACT_ATOMS: atom_id res chain seq x y z
N THR A 1 -3.10 -8.19 -10.49
CA THR A 1 -2.30 -9.30 -9.94
C THR A 1 -0.85 -8.97 -10.17
N ILE A 2 -0.03 -9.10 -9.15
CA ILE A 2 1.41 -8.81 -9.22
C ILE A 2 2.10 -10.02 -9.83
N LEU A 3 2.82 -9.78 -10.94
CA LEU A 3 3.56 -10.78 -11.67
C LEU A 3 5.03 -10.75 -11.22
N PRO A 4 5.77 -11.88 -11.30
CA PRO A 4 7.17 -11.95 -10.90
C PRO A 4 8.07 -10.92 -11.59
N GLN A 5 7.75 -10.56 -12.84
CA GLN A 5 8.48 -9.55 -13.62
C GLN A 5 8.40 -8.12 -13.06
N PHE A 6 7.55 -7.86 -12.07
CA PHE A 6 7.36 -6.54 -11.47
C PHE A 6 8.18 -6.33 -10.19
N VAL A 7 8.90 -7.35 -9.73
CA VAL A 7 9.77 -7.28 -8.54
C VAL A 7 10.90 -6.26 -8.78
N GLY A 8 11.13 -5.39 -7.80
CA GLY A 8 12.15 -4.34 -7.87
C GLY A 8 11.69 -3.04 -8.54
N LEU A 9 10.49 -2.99 -9.11
CA LEU A 9 9.88 -1.77 -9.64
C LEU A 9 9.00 -1.10 -8.58
N THR A 10 8.87 0.22 -8.69
CA THR A 10 7.96 1.02 -7.85
C THR A 10 6.78 1.49 -8.70
N PHE A 11 5.55 1.18 -8.26
CA PHE A 11 4.33 1.57 -8.95
C PHE A 11 3.56 2.61 -8.16
N GLY A 12 3.05 3.64 -8.85
CA GLY A 12 2.12 4.61 -8.27
C GLY A 12 0.69 4.07 -8.29
N VAL A 13 0.27 3.39 -7.23
CA VAL A 13 -1.08 2.81 -7.13
C VAL A 13 -2.08 3.88 -6.68
N TYR A 14 -3.12 4.12 -7.49
CA TYR A 14 -4.15 5.10 -7.15
C TYR A 14 -5.11 4.56 -6.08
N ASN A 15 -5.28 5.30 -4.99
CA ASN A 15 -6.14 4.90 -3.88
C ASN A 15 -7.49 5.65 -3.83
N GLY A 16 -7.86 6.36 -4.90
CA GLY A 16 -9.08 7.19 -4.95
C GLY A 16 -8.86 8.67 -4.63
N HIS A 17 -7.68 9.04 -4.14
CA HIS A 17 -7.30 10.44 -3.90
C HIS A 17 -5.91 10.77 -4.45
N LYS A 18 -4.92 9.90 -4.22
CA LYS A 18 -3.54 10.08 -4.69
C LYS A 18 -2.91 8.76 -5.14
N HIS A 19 -1.82 8.88 -5.89
CA HIS A 19 -0.97 7.73 -6.20
C HIS A 19 -0.02 7.47 -5.04
N VAL A 20 -0.13 6.28 -4.45
CA VAL A 20 0.76 5.79 -3.40
C VAL A 20 1.91 5.01 -4.07
N PRO A 21 3.18 5.39 -3.87
CA PRO A 21 4.29 4.62 -4.39
C PRO A 21 4.42 3.31 -3.59
N VAL A 22 4.28 2.18 -4.29
CA VAL A 22 4.44 0.84 -3.73
C VAL A 22 5.63 0.17 -4.42
N ALA A 23 6.68 -0.12 -3.66
CA ALA A 23 7.81 -0.92 -4.13
C ALA A 23 7.46 -2.41 -4.02
N VAL A 24 7.62 -3.16 -5.11
CA VAL A 24 7.19 -4.56 -5.18
C VAL A 24 8.32 -5.49 -4.73
N SER A 25 8.05 -6.29 -3.70
CA SER A 25 8.90 -7.41 -3.27
C SER A 25 8.38 -8.76 -3.79
N GLU A 26 9.21 -9.81 -3.73
CA GLU A 26 8.85 -11.16 -4.19
C GLU A 26 7.67 -11.75 -3.42
N GLU A 27 7.52 -11.40 -2.14
CA GLU A 27 6.40 -11.84 -1.29
C GLU A 27 5.05 -11.28 -1.75
N MET A 28 5.04 -10.26 -2.61
CA MET A 28 3.81 -9.66 -3.14
C MET A 28 3.29 -10.37 -4.40
N ILE A 29 4.03 -11.33 -4.95
CA ILE A 29 3.61 -12.06 -6.16
C ILE A 29 2.29 -12.80 -5.88
N GLY A 30 1.33 -12.67 -6.79
CA GLY A 30 -0.01 -13.26 -6.65
C GLY A 30 -1.04 -12.34 -5.96
N HIS A 31 -0.60 -11.33 -5.20
CA HIS A 31 -1.50 -10.33 -4.61
C HIS A 31 -1.98 -9.30 -5.64
N LYS A 32 -2.95 -8.46 -5.24
CA LYS A 32 -3.39 -7.31 -6.04
C LYS A 32 -2.81 -6.01 -5.50
N PHE A 33 -2.43 -5.10 -6.40
CA PHE A 33 -1.91 -3.77 -6.03
C PHE A 33 -2.84 -2.98 -5.10
N GLY A 34 -4.17 -3.16 -5.20
CA GLY A 34 -5.15 -2.50 -4.34
C GLY A 34 -5.06 -2.90 -2.85
N GLU A 35 -4.49 -4.07 -2.53
CA GLU A 35 -4.29 -4.49 -1.14
C GLU A 35 -3.25 -3.63 -0.42
N PHE A 36 -2.31 -3.05 -1.18
CA PHE A 36 -1.22 -2.23 -0.66
C PHE A 36 -1.54 -0.72 -0.70
N ALA A 37 -2.72 -0.33 -1.18
CA ALA A 37 -3.15 1.06 -1.32
C ALA A 37 -4.53 1.28 -0.67
N PRO A 38 -4.59 1.60 0.63
CA PRO A 38 -5.86 1.77 1.33
C PRO A 38 -6.63 2.98 0.79
N THR A 39 -7.92 2.78 0.51
CA THR A 39 -8.81 3.78 -0.10
C THR A 39 -9.46 4.73 0.90
N ARG A 40 -9.65 4.30 2.15
CA ARG A 40 -10.22 5.12 3.22
C ARG A 40 -9.29 5.13 4.43
N THR A 41 -9.02 6.32 4.96
CA THR A 41 -8.26 6.49 6.20
C THR A 41 -9.23 6.34 7.38
N PHE A 42 -9.10 5.24 8.11
CA PHE A 42 -9.86 5.03 9.35
C PHE A 42 -9.12 5.68 10.52
N HIS A 43 -9.77 6.61 11.22
CA HIS A 43 -9.16 7.39 12.30
C HIS A 43 -9.33 6.73 13.68
N GLY A 44 -10.00 5.58 13.78
CA GLY A 44 -10.30 4.94 15.07
C GLY A 44 -11.35 5.69 15.88
N HIS A 45 -11.99 5.01 16.83
CA HIS A 45 -12.90 5.65 17.79
C HIS A 45 -12.15 6.32 18.96
N SER A 46 -10.84 6.13 19.05
CA SER A 46 -9.94 6.83 19.97
C SER A 46 -8.71 7.27 19.17
N ALA A 47 -8.72 8.51 18.69
CA ALA A 47 -7.74 9.02 17.73
C ALA A 47 -6.31 9.15 18.31
N ASP A 48 -6.13 8.94 19.62
CA ASP A 48 -4.89 9.26 20.34
C ASP A 48 -4.07 8.03 20.76
N LYS A 49 -3.83 7.07 19.85
CA LYS A 49 -2.82 6.00 20.08
C LYS A 49 -1.98 5.68 18.85
N LYS A 50 -1.71 6.65 17.98
CA LYS A 50 -0.74 6.45 16.90
C LYS A 50 0.66 6.74 17.43
N ALA A 51 1.31 5.72 17.98
CA ALA A 51 2.74 5.74 18.27
C ALA A 51 3.49 6.13 16.99
N LYS A 52 4.02 7.36 16.96
CA LYS A 52 5.06 7.78 16.03
C LYS A 52 6.24 6.84 16.29
N ARG A 53 6.52 5.91 15.38
CA ARG A 53 7.83 5.26 15.36
C ARG A 53 8.82 6.35 14.96
N ALA A 54 9.63 6.77 15.93
CA ALA A 54 10.81 7.60 15.74
C ALA A 54 11.92 6.78 15.06
#